data_AF-A0A960N242-F1
#
_entry.id   AF-A0A960N242-F1
#
_cell.length_a   1.000
_cell.length_b   1.000
_cell.length_c   1.000
_cell.angle_alpha   90.00
_cell.angle_beta   90.00
_cell.angle_gamma   90.00
#
_symmetry.space_group_name_H-M   'P 1'
#
loop_
_entity.id
_entity.type
_entity.pdbx_description
1 polymer ?
#
loop_
_entity_poly.entity_id
_entity_poly.type
_entity_poly.pdbx_seq_one_letter_code
_entity_poly.pdbx_strand_id
1 'polypeptide(L)'
;MSLPRIAIAARGSAQDGLGHFMRARALAEAFEAMGYSPRVFLLGGESGPALFRHTQLDHRLCADDAELARAMVESGATIGVFDMLRLKPKALSDIKGAGMITVSLSPVFDRLGEMDLLFHRTQYEDPAWNGQSPFPEVVKGLDYTIVSERCQRIPRRHFKAHLAQSPLSIAISMGGADAPNRTLDILNVLKDASCSLLIWVALGEAYTHSYEALVKAVSGTKHEVILVKSNESM
;
A
#
# COMPACT_ATOMS: atom_id res chain seq x y z
N MET A 1 19.03 -5.30 -27.48
CA MET A 1 18.90 -6.00 -26.18
C MET A 1 17.42 -6.16 -25.91
N SER A 2 16.96 -7.35 -25.48
CA SER A 2 15.57 -7.52 -25.06
C SER A 2 15.30 -6.71 -23.80
N LEU A 3 14.13 -6.06 -23.70
CA LEU A 3 13.73 -5.37 -22.47
C LEU A 3 13.65 -6.39 -21.32
N PRO A 4 14.01 -5.99 -20.08
CA PRO A 4 13.86 -6.85 -18.91
C PRO A 4 12.38 -7.21 -18.70
N ARG A 5 12.14 -8.46 -18.28
CA ARG A 5 10.81 -8.97 -17.94
C ARG A 5 10.60 -8.84 -16.44
N ILE A 6 9.50 -8.22 -16.02
CA ILE A 6 9.27 -7.82 -14.63
C ILE A 6 8.10 -8.64 -14.06
N ALA A 7 8.32 -9.29 -12.93
CA ALA A 7 7.30 -9.93 -12.12
C ALA A 7 7.12 -9.14 -10.81
N ILE A 8 5.90 -8.74 -10.48
CA ILE A 8 5.58 -8.00 -9.26
C ILE A 8 4.74 -8.90 -8.35
N ALA A 9 5.25 -9.25 -7.18
CA ALA A 9 4.54 -10.01 -6.17
C ALA A 9 4.03 -9.09 -5.07
N ALA A 10 2.74 -9.17 -4.74
CA ALA A 10 2.14 -8.41 -3.67
C ALA A 10 1.30 -9.30 -2.76
N ARG A 11 1.30 -9.02 -1.45
CA ARG A 11 0.46 -9.71 -0.48
C ARG A 11 -0.51 -8.73 0.17
N GLY A 12 -1.80 -9.05 0.19
CA GLY A 12 -2.81 -8.20 0.80
C GLY A 12 -4.06 -8.99 1.19
N SER A 13 -4.73 -8.53 2.24
CA SER A 13 -5.98 -9.10 2.74
C SER A 13 -6.73 -8.04 3.55
N ALA A 14 -7.95 -8.35 4.01
CA ALA A 14 -8.64 -7.48 4.96
C ALA A 14 -7.83 -7.31 6.27
N GLN A 15 -7.10 -8.35 6.66
CA GLN A 15 -6.27 -8.37 7.87
C GLN A 15 -4.91 -7.69 7.66
N ASP A 16 -4.24 -7.95 6.53
CA ASP A 16 -2.92 -7.39 6.20
C ASP A 16 -3.02 -5.95 5.64
N GLY A 17 -4.22 -5.54 5.24
CA GLY A 17 -4.47 -4.31 4.49
C GLY A 17 -4.28 -4.50 2.97
N LEU A 18 -4.84 -3.56 2.20
CA LEU A 18 -4.83 -3.60 0.73
C LEU A 18 -3.75 -2.69 0.11
N GLY A 19 -2.98 -1.99 0.93
CA GLY A 19 -2.00 -0.99 0.45
C GLY A 19 -0.92 -1.58 -0.46
N HIS A 20 -0.50 -2.83 -0.23
CA HIS A 20 0.45 -3.55 -1.05
C HIS A 20 -0.08 -3.82 -2.46
N PHE A 21 -1.35 -4.22 -2.59
CA PHE A 21 -1.99 -4.41 -3.90
C PHE A 21 -2.11 -3.09 -4.67
N MET A 22 -2.48 -2.02 -3.98
CA MET A 22 -2.61 -0.70 -4.60
C MET A 22 -1.29 -0.15 -5.12
N ARG A 23 -0.20 -0.29 -4.35
CA ARG A 23 1.14 0.11 -4.80
C ARG A 23 1.66 -0.77 -5.93
N ALA A 24 1.47 -2.10 -5.85
CA ALA A 24 1.86 -3.01 -6.92
C ALA A 24 1.13 -2.70 -8.23
N ARG A 25 -0.18 -2.39 -8.15
CA ARG A 25 -0.96 -1.92 -9.29
C ARG A 25 -0.41 -0.62 -9.88
N ALA A 26 -0.23 0.41 -9.06
CA ALA A 26 0.27 1.70 -9.52
C ALA A 26 1.67 1.59 -10.14
N LEU A 27 2.53 0.73 -9.59
CA LEU A 27 3.84 0.44 -10.15
C LEU A 27 3.74 -0.27 -11.50
N ALA A 28 2.85 -1.26 -11.63
CA ALA A 28 2.64 -1.98 -12.87
C ALA A 28 2.11 -1.05 -13.97
N GLU A 29 1.12 -0.20 -13.65
CA GLU A 29 0.60 0.84 -14.57
C GLU A 29 1.73 1.80 -15.02
N ALA A 30 2.59 2.23 -14.10
CA ALA A 30 3.74 3.08 -14.45
C ALA A 30 4.75 2.38 -15.37
N PHE A 31 5.01 1.09 -15.16
CA PHE A 31 5.88 0.30 -16.05
C PHE A 31 5.26 0.11 -17.45
N GLU A 32 3.95 -0.15 -17.54
CA GLU A 32 3.25 -0.20 -18.84
C GLU A 32 3.33 1.13 -19.59
N ALA A 33 3.13 2.25 -18.89
CA ALA A 33 3.28 3.59 -19.48
C ALA A 33 4.69 3.86 -20.01
N MET A 34 5.71 3.20 -19.45
CA MET A 34 7.10 3.24 -19.92
C MET A 34 7.41 2.21 -21.03
N GLY A 35 6.41 1.42 -21.48
CA GLY A 35 6.57 0.43 -22.55
C GLY A 35 7.04 -0.96 -22.09
N TYR A 36 7.03 -1.24 -20.78
CA TYR A 36 7.27 -2.57 -20.24
C TYR A 36 5.96 -3.38 -20.17
N SER A 37 6.07 -4.68 -19.95
CA SER A 37 4.91 -5.57 -19.75
C SER A 37 5.08 -6.34 -18.44
N PRO A 38 4.82 -5.70 -17.28
CA PRO A 38 4.93 -6.36 -15.99
C PRO A 38 3.81 -7.39 -15.81
N ARG A 39 4.11 -8.49 -15.11
CA ARG A 39 3.10 -9.43 -14.63
C ARG A 39 2.95 -9.33 -13.13
N VAL A 40 1.71 -9.23 -12.64
CA VAL A 40 1.41 -9.06 -11.22
C VAL A 40 0.90 -10.36 -10.60
N PHE A 41 1.53 -10.81 -9.53
CA PHE A 41 1.14 -11.98 -8.78
C PHE A 41 0.61 -11.55 -7.40
N LEU A 42 -0.65 -11.87 -7.16
CA LEU A 42 -1.38 -11.50 -5.95
C LEU A 42 -1.42 -12.68 -5.01
N LEU A 43 -1.09 -12.46 -3.75
CA LEU A 43 -1.15 -13.47 -2.71
C LEU A 43 -2.06 -12.97 -1.59
N GLY A 44 -3.15 -13.71 -1.31
CA GLY A 44 -4.12 -13.31 -0.30
C GLY A 44 -5.55 -13.64 -0.69
N GLY A 45 -6.52 -12.91 -0.11
CA GLY A 45 -7.94 -13.14 -0.34
C GLY A 45 -8.46 -12.54 -1.66
N GLU A 46 -9.74 -12.78 -1.96
CA GLU A 46 -10.42 -12.34 -3.18
C GLU A 46 -10.47 -10.81 -3.39
N SER A 47 -10.18 -10.03 -2.34
CA SER A 47 -10.07 -8.56 -2.42
C SER A 47 -8.98 -8.11 -3.40
N GLY A 48 -7.93 -8.90 -3.62
CA GLY A 48 -6.88 -8.58 -4.58
C GLY A 48 -7.41 -8.47 -6.01
N PRO A 49 -7.92 -9.55 -6.61
CA PRO A 49 -8.47 -9.52 -7.98
C PRO A 49 -9.51 -8.44 -8.24
N ALA A 50 -10.35 -8.10 -7.24
CA ALA A 50 -11.32 -7.02 -7.38
C ALA A 50 -10.67 -5.67 -7.71
N LEU A 51 -9.51 -5.36 -7.10
CA LEU A 51 -8.75 -4.12 -7.35
C LEU A 51 -8.11 -4.07 -8.74
N PHE A 52 -7.93 -5.22 -9.40
CA PHE A 52 -7.33 -5.35 -10.73
C PHE A 52 -8.36 -5.57 -11.84
N ARG A 53 -9.64 -5.84 -11.51
CA ARG A 53 -10.72 -6.18 -12.46
C ARG A 53 -10.90 -5.16 -13.60
N HIS A 54 -10.66 -3.89 -13.33
CA HIS A 54 -10.84 -2.80 -14.30
C HIS A 54 -9.51 -2.35 -14.94
N THR A 55 -8.45 -3.12 -14.78
CA THR A 55 -7.13 -2.85 -15.37
C THR A 55 -6.88 -3.78 -16.54
N GLN A 56 -5.99 -3.37 -17.45
CA GLN A 56 -5.48 -4.25 -18.52
C GLN A 56 -4.23 -5.04 -18.08
N LEU A 57 -3.85 -4.91 -16.80
CA LEU A 57 -2.65 -5.54 -16.25
C LEU A 57 -2.78 -7.07 -16.26
N ASP A 58 -1.76 -7.74 -16.78
CA ASP A 58 -1.60 -9.19 -16.64
C ASP A 58 -1.38 -9.53 -15.16
N HIS A 59 -2.37 -10.18 -14.55
CA HIS A 59 -2.32 -10.53 -13.14
C HIS A 59 -2.84 -11.95 -12.86
N ARG A 60 -2.31 -12.56 -11.79
CA ARG A 60 -2.69 -13.89 -11.32
C ARG A 60 -2.83 -13.89 -9.80
N LEU A 61 -3.94 -14.43 -9.30
CA LEU A 61 -4.08 -14.80 -7.90
C LEU A 61 -3.36 -16.14 -7.66
N CYS A 62 -2.51 -16.18 -6.64
CA CYS A 62 -1.81 -17.37 -6.17
C CYS A 62 -2.40 -17.78 -4.82
N ALA A 63 -2.64 -19.08 -4.64
CA ALA A 63 -3.22 -19.64 -3.43
C ALA A 63 -2.22 -19.63 -2.26
N ASP A 64 -0.93 -19.82 -2.54
CA ASP A 64 0.13 -19.85 -1.54
C ASP A 64 1.49 -19.39 -2.10
N ASP A 65 2.48 -19.30 -1.21
CA ASP A 65 3.85 -18.91 -1.52
C ASP A 65 4.54 -19.84 -2.55
N ALA A 66 4.18 -21.13 -2.59
CA ALA A 66 4.78 -22.10 -3.51
C ALA A 66 4.22 -21.92 -4.93
N GLU A 67 2.92 -21.68 -5.05
CA GLU A 67 2.30 -21.31 -6.33
C GLU A 67 2.85 -19.98 -6.84
N LEU A 68 3.01 -18.98 -5.95
CA LEU A 68 3.61 -17.69 -6.29
C LEU A 68 5.01 -17.87 -6.90
N ALA A 69 5.89 -18.61 -6.22
CA ALA A 69 7.25 -18.85 -6.70
C ALA A 69 7.27 -19.53 -8.07
N ARG A 70 6.50 -20.62 -8.23
CA ARG A 70 6.37 -21.32 -9.51
C ARG A 70 5.88 -20.38 -10.63
N ALA A 71 4.83 -19.61 -10.37
CA ALA A 71 4.24 -18.72 -11.37
C ALA A 71 5.20 -17.58 -11.78
N MET A 72 5.96 -17.04 -10.83
CA MET A 72 7.02 -16.08 -11.12
C MET A 72 8.12 -16.70 -11.99
N VAL A 73 8.61 -17.90 -11.64
CA VAL A 73 9.64 -18.61 -12.43
C VAL A 73 9.15 -18.92 -13.85
N GLU A 74 7.93 -19.44 -13.99
CA GLU A 74 7.30 -19.76 -15.29
C GLU A 74 7.08 -18.52 -16.17
N SER A 75 6.98 -17.32 -15.58
CA SER A 75 6.87 -16.08 -16.35
C SER A 75 8.14 -15.73 -17.13
N GLY A 76 9.27 -16.32 -16.76
CA GLY A 76 10.58 -15.99 -17.30
C GLY A 76 11.06 -14.57 -16.93
N ALA A 77 10.43 -13.93 -15.94
CA ALA A 77 10.89 -12.64 -15.44
C ALA A 77 12.38 -12.68 -15.07
N THR A 78 13.08 -11.60 -15.35
CA THR A 78 14.48 -11.40 -14.96
C THR A 78 14.60 -10.54 -13.70
N ILE A 79 13.52 -9.82 -13.35
CA ILE A 79 13.41 -8.98 -12.16
C ILE A 79 12.14 -9.39 -11.41
N GLY A 80 12.29 -9.73 -10.13
CA GLY A 80 11.19 -9.97 -9.19
C GLY A 80 11.08 -8.82 -8.19
N VAL A 81 9.96 -8.11 -8.21
CA VAL A 81 9.65 -7.00 -7.30
C VAL A 81 8.67 -7.49 -6.23
N PHE A 82 8.94 -7.22 -4.97
CA PHE A 82 8.16 -7.70 -3.83
C PHE A 82 7.61 -6.53 -3.02
N ASP A 83 6.29 -6.42 -2.95
CA ASP A 83 5.58 -5.54 -2.01
C ASP A 83 4.76 -6.38 -1.03
N MET A 84 5.44 -6.95 -0.03
CA MET A 84 4.83 -7.81 0.97
C MET A 84 5.63 -7.80 2.28
N LEU A 85 4.99 -8.29 3.35
CA LEU A 85 5.61 -8.41 4.66
C LEU A 85 6.30 -9.76 4.88
N ARG A 86 5.83 -10.82 4.21
CA ARG A 86 6.31 -12.18 4.44
C ARG A 86 6.31 -13.07 3.21
N LEU A 87 7.35 -13.89 3.09
CA LEU A 87 7.49 -14.96 2.10
C LEU A 87 8.27 -16.14 2.70
N LYS A 88 7.80 -17.36 2.46
CA LYS A 88 8.52 -18.58 2.87
C LYS A 88 9.92 -18.61 2.24
N PRO A 89 10.98 -18.98 3.01
CA PRO A 89 12.35 -19.02 2.50
C PRO A 89 12.49 -19.86 1.22
N LYS A 90 11.81 -21.02 1.16
CA LYS A 90 11.83 -21.90 -0.01
C LYS A 90 11.33 -21.19 -1.28
N ALA A 91 10.24 -20.43 -1.18
CA ALA A 91 9.67 -19.72 -2.31
C ALA A 91 10.63 -18.65 -2.84
N LEU A 92 11.26 -17.87 -1.95
CA LEU A 92 12.28 -16.91 -2.34
C LEU A 92 13.49 -17.59 -2.97
N SER A 93 13.99 -18.66 -2.35
CA SER A 93 15.13 -19.43 -2.86
C SER A 93 14.88 -19.96 -4.27
N ASP A 94 13.65 -20.40 -4.59
CA ASP A 94 13.28 -20.87 -5.92
C ASP A 94 13.32 -19.73 -6.95
N ILE A 95 12.81 -18.56 -6.57
CA ILE A 95 12.83 -17.37 -7.42
C ILE A 95 14.27 -16.90 -7.69
N LYS A 96 15.11 -16.83 -6.66
CA LYS A 96 16.54 -16.47 -6.82
C LYS A 96 17.30 -17.52 -7.60
N GLY A 97 17.01 -18.81 -7.37
CA GLY A 97 17.62 -19.93 -8.10
C GLY A 97 17.33 -19.91 -9.60
N ALA A 98 16.24 -19.27 -10.03
CA ALA A 98 15.94 -19.02 -11.44
C ALA A 98 16.72 -17.84 -12.04
N GLY A 99 17.61 -17.19 -11.27
CA GLY A 99 18.46 -16.10 -11.72
C GLY A 99 17.78 -14.72 -11.73
N MET A 100 16.66 -14.55 -11.02
CA MET A 100 16.00 -13.25 -10.92
C MET A 100 16.75 -12.31 -9.99
N ILE A 101 16.85 -11.04 -10.40
CA ILE A 101 17.22 -9.95 -9.49
C ILE A 101 16.00 -9.65 -8.61
N THR A 102 16.19 -9.66 -7.30
CA THR A 102 15.13 -9.49 -6.30
C THR A 102 15.14 -8.08 -5.70
N VAL A 103 13.98 -7.43 -5.76
CA VAL A 103 13.78 -6.04 -5.35
C VAL A 103 12.66 -5.98 -4.32
N SER A 104 12.91 -5.44 -3.13
CA SER A 104 11.86 -5.15 -2.15
C SER A 104 11.39 -3.70 -2.23
N LEU A 105 10.09 -3.49 -2.06
CA LEU A 105 9.45 -2.18 -1.85
C LEU A 105 9.02 -1.99 -0.38
N SER A 106 9.18 -3.02 0.44
CA SER A 106 8.75 -3.05 1.83
C SER A 106 9.98 -3.02 2.75
N PRO A 107 10.18 -1.95 3.55
CA PRO A 107 11.29 -1.85 4.49
C PRO A 107 11.19 -2.84 5.66
N VAL A 108 10.04 -3.51 5.81
CA VAL A 108 9.71 -4.44 6.88
C VAL A 108 9.44 -5.86 6.35
N PHE A 109 9.98 -6.18 5.17
CA PHE A 109 9.88 -7.52 4.61
C PHE A 109 10.74 -8.51 5.43
N ASP A 110 10.17 -9.65 5.84
CA ASP A 110 10.85 -10.64 6.69
C ASP A 110 12.07 -11.32 6.03
N ARG A 111 12.21 -11.19 4.71
CA ARG A 111 13.36 -11.66 3.91
C ARG A 111 14.26 -10.53 3.40
N LEU A 112 14.21 -9.35 4.00
CA LEU A 112 14.92 -8.18 3.47
C LEU A 112 16.43 -8.41 3.26
N GLY A 113 17.11 -9.09 4.20
CA GLY A 113 18.54 -9.41 4.09
C GLY A 113 18.89 -10.43 2.99
N GLU A 114 17.89 -11.06 2.36
CA GLU A 114 18.07 -11.99 1.24
C GLU A 114 17.77 -11.31 -0.12
N MET A 115 17.41 -10.02 -0.13
CA MET A 115 17.14 -9.25 -1.35
C MET A 115 18.42 -8.72 -1.98
N ASP A 116 18.37 -8.41 -3.27
CA ASP A 116 19.48 -7.74 -3.97
C ASP A 116 19.35 -6.21 -3.86
N LEU A 117 18.11 -5.69 -3.95
CA LEU A 117 17.79 -4.26 -3.88
C LEU A 117 16.62 -3.96 -2.93
N LEU A 118 16.66 -2.81 -2.28
CA LEU A 118 15.56 -2.21 -1.54
C LEU A 118 15.27 -0.80 -2.06
N PHE A 119 14.04 -0.56 -2.52
CA PHE A 119 13.55 0.80 -2.75
C PHE A 119 12.79 1.28 -1.52
N HIS A 120 13.25 2.38 -0.91
CA HIS A 120 12.69 2.95 0.30
C HIS A 120 12.22 4.40 0.09
N ARG A 121 10.97 4.67 0.45
CA ARG A 121 10.33 5.97 0.19
C ARG A 121 10.74 7.10 1.13
N THR A 122 11.62 6.85 2.10
CA THR A 122 12.05 7.88 3.07
C THR A 122 13.56 7.96 3.16
N GLN A 123 14.08 9.09 3.61
CA GLN A 123 15.51 9.24 3.88
C GLN A 123 15.98 8.52 5.16
N TYR A 124 15.04 8.13 6.02
CA TYR A 124 15.30 7.55 7.34
C TYR A 124 15.43 6.04 7.24
N GLU A 125 16.56 5.52 7.69
CA GLU A 125 16.83 4.09 7.76
C GLU A 125 16.34 3.52 9.09
N ASP A 126 15.91 2.26 9.07
CA ASP A 126 15.63 1.54 10.30
C ASP A 126 16.97 1.17 10.97
N PRO A 127 17.20 1.54 12.25
CA PRO A 127 18.39 1.12 12.97
C PRO A 127 18.65 -0.39 12.94
N ALA A 128 17.60 -1.21 12.78
CA ALA A 128 17.70 -2.67 12.66
C ALA A 128 18.41 -3.14 11.39
N TRP A 129 18.60 -2.27 10.39
CA TRP A 129 19.38 -2.57 9.18
C TRP A 129 20.88 -2.53 9.45
N ASN A 130 21.31 -1.76 10.45
CA ASN A 130 22.73 -1.65 10.81
C ASN A 130 23.24 -3.00 11.35
N GLY A 131 24.23 -3.57 10.66
CA GLY A 131 24.87 -4.82 11.07
C GLY A 131 24.29 -6.09 10.45
N GLN A 132 23.25 -5.98 9.60
CA GLN A 132 22.87 -7.09 8.74
C GLN A 132 23.90 -7.20 7.60
N SER A 133 24.46 -8.40 7.40
CA SER A 133 25.38 -8.68 6.30
C SER A 133 25.14 -10.11 5.80
N PRO A 134 24.87 -10.30 4.50
CA PRO A 134 24.67 -9.26 3.48
C PRO A 134 23.38 -8.45 3.72
N PHE A 135 23.36 -7.20 3.24
CA PHE A 135 22.17 -6.35 3.18
C PHE A 135 21.97 -5.88 1.74
N PRO A 136 20.73 -5.74 1.24
CA PRO A 136 20.48 -5.25 -0.12
C PRO A 136 21.08 -3.87 -0.34
N GLU A 137 21.38 -3.56 -1.59
CA GLU A 137 21.66 -2.18 -1.98
C GLU A 137 20.39 -1.34 -1.79
N VAL A 138 20.52 -0.21 -1.08
CA VAL A 138 19.38 0.63 -0.71
C VAL A 138 19.31 1.86 -1.61
N VAL A 139 18.19 1.96 -2.32
CA VAL A 139 17.82 3.12 -3.13
C VAL A 139 16.69 3.85 -2.39
N LYS A 140 16.92 5.10 -1.97
CA LYS A 140 16.00 5.76 -1.04
C LYS A 140 15.75 7.24 -1.32
N GLY A 141 14.58 7.70 -0.89
CA GLY A 141 14.14 9.08 -1.04
C GLY A 141 12.69 9.18 -1.52
N LEU A 142 12.15 10.40 -1.50
CA LEU A 142 10.78 10.66 -1.92
C LEU A 142 10.57 10.38 -3.42
N ASP A 143 11.63 10.45 -4.22
CA ASP A 143 11.61 10.16 -5.66
C ASP A 143 11.24 8.70 -5.98
N TYR A 144 11.38 7.79 -5.00
CA TYR A 144 11.01 6.38 -5.12
C TYR A 144 9.63 6.08 -4.51
N THR A 145 8.84 7.10 -4.19
CA THR A 145 7.49 6.92 -3.68
C THR A 145 6.56 6.52 -4.81
N ILE A 146 5.88 5.40 -4.64
CA ILE A 146 4.81 4.97 -5.54
C ILE A 146 3.53 5.70 -5.13
N VAL A 147 3.07 6.60 -5.99
CA VAL A 147 1.83 7.37 -5.82
C VAL A 147 0.94 7.07 -7.02
N SER A 148 -0.33 6.72 -6.77
CA SER A 148 -1.30 6.53 -7.85
C SER A 148 -1.49 7.83 -8.63
N GLU A 149 -1.66 7.74 -9.95
CA GLU A 149 -2.00 8.89 -10.81
C GLU A 149 -3.30 9.59 -10.41
N ARG A 150 -4.18 8.88 -9.69
CA ARG A 150 -5.42 9.43 -9.12
C ARG A 150 -5.16 10.41 -7.98
N CYS A 151 -3.96 10.38 -7.37
CA CYS A 151 -3.58 11.28 -6.31
C CYS A 151 -3.20 12.64 -6.90
N GLN A 152 -4.10 13.61 -6.75
CA GLN A 152 -3.88 14.96 -7.26
C GLN A 152 -3.27 15.86 -6.20
N ARG A 153 -2.28 16.64 -6.62
CA ARG A 153 -1.68 17.66 -5.76
C ARG A 153 -2.70 18.76 -5.47
N ILE A 154 -2.95 19.01 -4.19
CA ILE A 154 -3.74 20.16 -3.74
C ILE A 154 -2.94 21.45 -3.98
N PRO A 155 -3.45 22.43 -4.75
CA PRO A 155 -2.77 23.70 -4.92
C PRO A 155 -2.58 24.43 -3.60
N ARG A 156 -1.41 25.05 -3.39
CA ARG A 156 -1.08 25.77 -2.14
C ARG A 156 -2.13 26.83 -1.77
N ARG A 157 -2.73 27.49 -2.77
CA ARG A 157 -3.81 28.47 -2.56
C ARG A 157 -5.06 27.84 -1.93
N HIS A 158 -5.47 26.66 -2.38
CA HIS A 158 -6.65 25.97 -1.85
C HIS A 158 -6.35 25.47 -0.43
N PHE A 159 -5.16 24.91 -0.21
CA PHE A 159 -4.74 24.49 1.14
C PHE A 159 -4.79 25.65 2.16
N LYS A 160 -4.21 26.81 1.81
CA LYS A 160 -4.25 28.01 2.67
C LYS A 160 -5.68 28.51 2.92
N ALA A 161 -6.53 28.49 1.89
CA ALA A 161 -7.93 28.90 2.03
C ALA A 161 -8.69 27.98 2.99
N HIS A 162 -8.50 26.66 2.89
CA HIS A 162 -9.14 25.68 3.80
C HIS A 162 -8.70 25.84 5.25
N LEU A 163 -7.41 26.15 5.50
CA LEU A 163 -6.92 26.39 6.86
C LEU A 163 -7.55 27.63 7.53
N ALA A 164 -8.10 28.55 6.75
CA ALA A 164 -8.75 29.76 7.25
C ALA A 164 -10.28 29.60 7.43
N GLN A 165 -10.85 28.45 7.08
CA GLN A 165 -12.28 28.19 7.21
C GLN A 165 -12.69 27.95 8.66
N SER A 166 -13.93 28.33 8.99
CA SER A 166 -14.60 27.97 10.23
C SER A 166 -15.98 27.41 9.87
N PRO A 167 -16.29 26.14 10.18
CA PRO A 167 -15.43 25.18 10.90
C PRO A 167 -14.18 24.78 10.10
N LEU A 168 -13.11 24.40 10.81
CA LEU A 168 -11.90 23.87 10.17
C LEU A 168 -12.20 22.46 9.65
N SER A 169 -11.96 22.24 8.36
CA SER A 169 -12.16 20.92 7.75
C SER A 169 -10.96 20.00 7.97
N ILE A 170 -11.20 18.81 8.49
CA ILE A 170 -10.19 17.75 8.68
C ILE A 170 -10.65 16.49 7.97
N ALA A 171 -9.75 15.83 7.26
CA ALA A 171 -9.99 14.51 6.68
C ALA A 171 -9.24 13.43 7.46
N ILE A 172 -9.92 12.33 7.78
CA ILE A 172 -9.38 11.15 8.45
C ILE A 172 -9.52 9.97 7.48
N SER A 173 -8.41 9.29 7.22
CA SER A 173 -8.37 8.00 6.52
C SER A 173 -7.29 7.14 7.13
N MET A 174 -7.67 5.95 7.62
CA MET A 174 -6.75 4.97 8.23
C MET A 174 -6.50 3.78 7.27
N GLY A 175 -6.70 4.00 5.98
CA GLY A 175 -6.60 2.99 4.94
C GLY A 175 -7.87 2.15 4.79
N GLY A 176 -7.78 1.09 4.00
CA GLY A 176 -8.97 0.35 3.53
C GLY A 176 -9.74 -0.41 4.62
N ALA A 177 -9.06 -0.92 5.64
CA ALA A 177 -9.66 -1.78 6.67
C ALA A 177 -9.74 -1.13 8.06
N ASP A 178 -8.82 -0.21 8.38
CA ASP A 178 -8.61 0.32 9.73
C ASP A 178 -8.71 -0.79 10.81
N ALA A 179 -7.92 -1.86 10.63
CA ALA A 179 -7.97 -3.03 11.51
C ALA A 179 -7.90 -2.70 13.02
N PRO A 180 -7.09 -1.72 13.49
CA PRO A 180 -7.04 -1.35 14.91
C PRO A 180 -8.14 -0.37 15.34
N ASN A 181 -9.03 0.07 14.44
CA ASN A 181 -10.04 1.11 14.68
C ASN A 181 -9.45 2.45 15.13
N ARG A 182 -8.34 2.86 14.53
CA ARG A 182 -7.65 4.13 14.83
C ARG A 182 -8.51 5.33 14.52
N THR A 183 -9.47 5.20 13.60
CA THR A 183 -10.44 6.25 13.31
C THR A 183 -11.24 6.61 14.56
N LEU A 184 -11.72 5.63 15.33
CA LEU A 184 -12.45 5.88 16.57
C LEU A 184 -11.55 6.52 17.63
N ASP A 185 -10.30 6.06 17.76
CA ASP A 185 -9.32 6.66 18.68
C ASP A 185 -9.14 8.16 18.38
N ILE A 186 -8.98 8.51 17.10
CA ILE A 186 -8.80 9.90 16.65
C ILE A 186 -10.05 10.74 16.92
N LEU A 187 -11.25 10.23 16.62
CA LEU A 187 -12.50 10.94 16.89
C LEU A 187 -12.66 11.23 18.40
N ASN A 188 -12.29 10.27 19.25
CA ASN A 188 -12.33 10.46 20.70
C ASN A 188 -11.35 11.53 21.20
N VAL A 189 -10.23 11.75 20.50
CA VAL A 189 -9.31 12.85 20.82
C VAL A 189 -9.84 14.18 20.27
N LEU A 190 -10.38 14.18 19.06
CA LEU A 190 -10.87 15.40 18.40
C LEU A 190 -12.13 15.98 19.04
N LYS A 191 -12.94 15.18 19.72
CA LYS A 191 -14.17 15.64 20.41
C LYS A 191 -13.91 16.75 21.44
N ASP A 192 -12.68 16.78 21.99
CA ASP A 192 -12.26 17.72 23.03
C ASP A 192 -11.56 18.97 22.43
N ALA A 193 -11.49 19.09 21.10
CA ALA A 193 -10.85 20.22 20.45
C ALA A 193 -11.57 21.54 20.77
N SER A 194 -10.79 22.61 20.96
CA SER A 194 -11.33 23.92 21.38
C SER A 194 -12.08 24.67 20.28
N CYS A 195 -11.91 24.31 19.00
CA CYS A 195 -12.59 24.91 17.85
C CYS A 195 -13.64 23.98 17.23
N SER A 196 -14.60 24.52 16.47
CA SER A 196 -15.53 23.69 15.70
C SER A 196 -14.81 23.08 14.48
N LEU A 197 -15.09 21.81 14.23
CA LEU A 197 -14.44 21.01 13.18
C LEU A 197 -15.51 20.42 12.26
N LEU A 198 -15.21 20.38 10.97
CA LEU A 198 -15.92 19.55 9.99
C LEU A 198 -15.02 18.35 9.66
N ILE A 199 -15.38 17.17 10.17
CA ILE A 199 -14.54 15.98 10.11
C ILE A 199 -15.08 15.05 9.03
N TRP A 200 -14.32 14.90 7.96
CA TRP A 200 -14.55 13.92 6.91
C TRP A 200 -13.86 12.62 7.27
N VAL A 201 -14.63 11.57 7.50
CA VAL A 201 -14.09 10.23 7.79
C VAL A 201 -14.28 9.36 6.56
N ALA A 202 -13.19 9.07 5.88
CA ALA A 202 -13.19 8.19 4.73
C ALA A 202 -12.90 6.76 5.20
N LEU A 203 -13.88 5.86 5.01
CA LEU A 203 -13.82 4.46 5.40
C LEU A 203 -13.76 3.58 4.15
N GLY A 204 -12.83 2.63 4.13
CA GLY A 204 -12.72 1.69 3.03
C GLY A 204 -13.73 0.55 3.11
N GLU A 205 -13.88 -0.18 2.01
CA GLU A 205 -14.83 -1.30 1.92
C GLU A 205 -14.59 -2.41 2.95
N ALA A 206 -13.34 -2.58 3.39
CA ALA A 206 -12.95 -3.61 4.37
C ALA A 206 -13.11 -3.14 5.82
N TYR A 207 -13.68 -1.96 6.09
CA TYR A 207 -13.95 -1.49 7.45
C TYR A 207 -15.10 -2.29 8.09
N THR A 208 -14.78 -3.07 9.12
CA THR A 208 -15.74 -3.97 9.79
C THR A 208 -16.23 -3.49 11.15
N HIS A 209 -15.79 -2.33 11.64
CA HIS A 209 -16.17 -1.83 12.96
C HIS A 209 -17.51 -1.06 12.93
N SER A 210 -18.03 -0.70 14.11
CA SER A 210 -19.33 -0.03 14.23
C SER A 210 -19.29 1.42 13.72
N TYR A 211 -20.13 1.73 12.74
CA TYR A 211 -20.37 3.09 12.25
C TYR A 211 -21.07 3.94 13.33
N GLU A 212 -21.98 3.33 14.10
CA GLU A 212 -22.68 4.00 15.20
C GLU A 212 -21.70 4.44 16.29
N ALA A 213 -20.65 3.67 16.56
CA ALA A 213 -19.61 4.05 17.51
C ALA A 213 -18.87 5.32 17.06
N LEU A 214 -18.61 5.48 15.75
CA LEU A 214 -17.99 6.69 15.20
C LEU A 214 -18.90 7.91 15.37
N VAL A 215 -20.18 7.78 15.03
CA VAL A 215 -21.18 8.86 15.19
C VAL A 215 -21.34 9.22 16.67
N LYS A 216 -21.37 8.22 17.56
CA LYS A 216 -21.52 8.44 19.00
C LYS A 216 -20.31 9.15 19.60
N ALA A 217 -19.10 8.90 19.10
CA ALA A 217 -17.87 9.51 19.61
C ALA A 217 -17.86 11.05 19.56
N VAL A 218 -18.60 11.62 18.60
CA VAL A 218 -18.72 13.07 18.40
C VAL A 218 -20.12 13.62 18.69
N SER A 219 -21.06 12.77 19.09
CA SER A 219 -22.44 13.19 19.35
C SER A 219 -22.51 14.14 20.55
N GLY A 220 -23.30 15.21 20.43
CA GLY A 220 -23.40 16.25 21.46
C GLY A 220 -22.20 17.20 21.52
N THR A 221 -21.27 17.11 20.59
CA THR A 221 -20.15 18.05 20.45
C THR A 221 -20.50 19.19 19.47
N LYS A 222 -19.58 20.15 19.33
CA LYS A 222 -19.66 21.24 18.33
C LYS A 222 -19.10 20.85 16.96
N HIS A 223 -18.73 19.59 16.77
CA HIS A 223 -18.14 19.09 15.54
C HIS A 223 -19.21 18.47 14.65
N GLU A 224 -19.05 18.61 13.34
CA GLU A 224 -19.83 17.90 12.34
C GLU A 224 -18.97 16.75 11.80
N VAL A 225 -19.55 15.56 11.64
CA VAL A 225 -18.86 14.39 11.08
C VAL A 225 -19.61 13.91 9.84
N ILE A 226 -18.88 13.81 8.74
CA ILE A 226 -19.35 13.23 7.48
C ILE A 226 -18.63 11.91 7.28
N LEU A 227 -19.39 10.81 7.32
CA LEU A 227 -18.87 9.48 7.01
C LEU A 227 -18.99 9.23 5.51
N VAL A 228 -17.87 8.98 4.85
CA VAL A 228 -17.80 8.64 3.44
C VAL A 228 -17.35 7.20 3.32
N LYS A 229 -18.23 6.33 2.82
CA LYS A 229 -17.85 4.97 2.44
C LYS A 229 -17.34 5.00 1.01
N SER A 230 -16.06 4.69 0.83
CA SER A 230 -15.46 4.60 -0.50
C SER A 230 -15.64 3.19 -1.05
N ASN A 231 -16.29 3.09 -2.21
CA ASN A 231 -16.35 1.85 -3.00
C ASN A 231 -15.12 1.68 -3.90
N GLU A 232 -14.27 2.71 -3.95
CA GLU A 232 -12.96 2.65 -4.60
C GLU A 232 -11.88 2.60 -3.52
N SER A 233 -10.77 1.95 -3.82
CA SER A 233 -9.62 1.94 -2.92
C SER A 233 -9.13 3.37 -2.68
N MET A 234 -9.09 3.76 -1.40
CA MET A 234 -8.55 5.03 -0.91
C MET A 234 -7.03 5.00 -0.84
#